data_AF-A0A197JE62-F1
#
_entry.id   AF-A0A197JE62-F1
#
_cell.length_a   1.000
_cell.length_b   1.000
_cell.length_c   1.000
_cell.angle_alpha   90.00
_cell.angle_beta   90.00
_cell.angle_gamma   90.00
#
_symmetry.space_group_name_H-M   'P 1'
#
loop_
_entity.id
_entity.type
_entity.pdbx_description
1 polymer ?
#
loop_
_entity_poly.entity_id
_entity_poly.type
_entity_poly.pdbx_seq_one_letter_code
_entity_poly.pdbx_strand_id
1 'polypeptide(L)'
;MAFAVVGEQQPVIQGTVKGFASSVKAELMGLITGIIATSQDQDVCIRLDNQAVVKMFNDIVVNRRRASVRVKLRCDYAVEWAIVSRICSERTGSTTFEWVKGHRGDKWNMAADKAAKEAQEVVGKEWEARAEEQDDLRYTAKMAGTTLEIDTRQTLKMQTTRR
;
A
#
# COMPACT_ATOMS: atom_id res chain seq x y z
N MET A 1 2.69 9.63 -8.77
CA MET A 1 2.75 8.19 -9.11
C MET A 1 1.33 7.68 -9.28
N ALA A 2 1.13 6.62 -10.05
CA ALA A 2 -0.20 6.08 -10.35
C ALA A 2 -0.25 4.58 -10.07
N PHE A 3 -1.45 4.06 -9.82
CA PHE A 3 -1.72 2.66 -9.55
C PHE A 3 -2.91 2.19 -10.38
N ALA A 4 -3.00 0.89 -10.60
CA ALA A 4 -4.19 0.27 -11.15
C ALA A 4 -4.39 -1.15 -10.59
N VAL A 5 -5.64 -1.55 -10.50
CA VAL A 5 -6.09 -2.90 -10.16
C VAL A 5 -6.93 -3.40 -11.31
N VAL A 6 -6.56 -4.58 -11.82
CA VAL A 6 -7.26 -5.25 -12.91
C VAL A 6 -7.65 -6.64 -12.43
N GLY A 7 -8.94 -6.93 -12.46
CA GLY A 7 -9.48 -8.26 -12.16
C GLY A 7 -9.99 -8.96 -13.41
N GLU A 8 -10.10 -10.29 -13.35
CA GLU A 8 -10.59 -11.09 -14.48
C GLU A 8 -12.08 -10.86 -14.78
N GLN A 9 -12.86 -10.54 -13.76
CA GLN A 9 -14.30 -10.24 -13.85
C GLN A 9 -14.67 -8.88 -13.23
N GLN A 10 -13.67 -8.14 -12.74
CA GLN A 10 -13.88 -6.87 -12.04
C GLN A 10 -13.50 -5.67 -12.94
N PRO A 11 -14.12 -4.50 -12.73
CA PRO A 11 -13.73 -3.29 -13.44
C PRO A 11 -12.27 -2.92 -13.18
N VAL A 12 -11.64 -2.27 -14.17
CA VAL A 12 -10.33 -1.63 -13.97
C VAL A 12 -10.52 -0.44 -13.03
N ILE A 13 -9.85 -0.47 -11.88
CA ILE A 13 -9.81 0.66 -10.95
C ILE A 13 -8.41 1.25 -10.99
N GLN A 14 -8.31 2.53 -11.31
CA GLN A 14 -7.02 3.20 -11.47
C GLN A 14 -7.05 4.60 -10.87
N GLY A 15 -5.90 5.10 -10.44
CA GLY A 15 -5.81 6.40 -9.79
C GLY A 15 -4.40 6.92 -9.64
N THR A 16 -4.31 8.20 -9.25
CA THR A 16 -3.05 8.88 -8.97
C THR A 16 -2.92 9.16 -7.48
N VAL A 17 -1.68 9.08 -6.99
CA VAL A 17 -1.34 9.35 -5.60
C VAL A 17 -0.61 10.68 -5.52
N LYS A 18 -1.16 11.60 -4.73
CA LYS A 18 -0.53 12.90 -4.41
C LYS A 18 0.54 12.75 -3.32
N GLY A 19 1.45 13.72 -3.27
CA GLY A 19 2.57 13.74 -2.32
C GLY A 19 3.89 13.26 -2.94
N PHE A 20 4.79 12.71 -2.12
CA PHE A 20 6.10 12.28 -2.57
C PHE A 20 6.00 11.15 -3.61
N ALA A 21 6.71 11.28 -4.73
CA ALA A 21 6.71 10.28 -5.78
C ALA A 21 7.41 9.01 -5.29
N SER A 22 6.60 7.98 -5.01
CA SER A 22 7.08 6.67 -4.55
C SER A 22 6.30 5.55 -5.21
N SER A 23 7.02 4.60 -5.82
CA SER A 23 6.42 3.38 -6.34
C SER A 23 5.74 2.59 -5.24
N VAL A 24 6.38 2.45 -4.07
CA VAL A 24 5.81 1.74 -2.91
C VAL A 24 4.48 2.33 -2.48
N LYS A 25 4.33 3.66 -2.48
CA LYS A 25 3.06 4.30 -2.11
C LYS A 25 1.95 4.00 -3.12
N ALA A 26 2.28 3.99 -4.41
CA ALA A 26 1.33 3.61 -5.46
C ALA A 26 0.93 2.13 -5.36
N GLU A 27 1.89 1.23 -5.12
CA GLU A 27 1.62 -0.19 -4.86
C GLU A 27 0.66 -0.38 -3.69
N LEU A 28 0.88 0.33 -2.58
CA LEU A 28 0.01 0.27 -1.39
C LEU A 28 -1.40 0.79 -1.66
N MET A 29 -1.53 1.81 -2.50
CA MET A 29 -2.85 2.32 -2.90
C MET A 29 -3.56 1.37 -3.85
N GLY A 30 -2.85 0.73 -4.77
CA GLY A 30 -3.37 -0.36 -5.57
C GLY A 30 -3.83 -1.54 -4.70
N LEU A 31 -3.03 -1.91 -3.70
CA LEU A 31 -3.34 -2.96 -2.74
C LEU A 31 -4.62 -2.65 -1.94
N ILE A 32 -4.71 -1.47 -1.33
CA ILE A 32 -5.90 -1.05 -0.58
C ILE A 32 -7.12 -1.08 -1.50
N THR A 33 -6.99 -0.52 -2.70
CA THR A 33 -8.07 -0.49 -3.70
C THR A 33 -8.55 -1.89 -4.08
N GLY A 34 -7.63 -2.83 -4.33
CA GLY A 34 -7.99 -4.19 -4.72
C GLY A 34 -8.72 -4.95 -3.61
N ILE A 35 -8.34 -4.74 -2.35
CA ILE A 35 -9.02 -5.35 -1.21
C ILE A 35 -10.43 -4.78 -1.04
N ILE A 36 -10.59 -3.45 -1.06
CA ILE A 36 -11.89 -2.81 -0.82
C ILE A 36 -12.87 -3.01 -1.99
N ALA A 37 -12.37 -3.21 -3.20
CA ALA A 37 -13.19 -3.46 -4.39
C ALA A 37 -13.85 -4.85 -4.38
N THR A 38 -13.41 -5.74 -3.49
CA THR A 38 -13.92 -7.10 -3.41
C THR A 38 -14.80 -7.29 -2.19
N SER A 39 -15.92 -8.03 -2.34
CA SER A 39 -16.87 -8.32 -1.26
C SER A 39 -16.19 -8.94 -0.04
N GLN A 40 -16.63 -8.59 1.17
CA GLN A 40 -15.98 -8.95 2.45
C GLN A 40 -15.90 -10.47 2.70
N ASP A 41 -16.79 -11.24 2.09
CA ASP A 41 -16.95 -12.70 2.19
C ASP A 41 -16.14 -13.50 1.16
N GLN A 42 -15.63 -12.84 0.12
CA GLN A 42 -14.86 -13.49 -0.92
C GLN A 42 -13.37 -13.58 -0.54
N ASP A 43 -12.77 -14.73 -0.84
CA ASP A 43 -11.33 -14.90 -0.84
C ASP A 43 -10.70 -14.04 -1.95
N VAL A 44 -9.63 -13.33 -1.63
CA VAL A 44 -8.92 -12.43 -2.54
C VAL A 44 -7.46 -12.87 -2.63
N CYS A 45 -6.97 -13.02 -3.85
CA CYS A 45 -5.54 -13.16 -4.15
C CYS A 45 -5.10 -11.93 -4.96
N ILE A 46 -4.20 -11.13 -4.38
CA ILE A 46 -3.61 -9.95 -5.04
C ILE A 46 -2.21 -10.31 -5.52
N ARG A 47 -1.95 -10.05 -6.81
CA ARG A 47 -0.64 -10.26 -7.44
C ARG A 47 0.07 -8.92 -7.59
N LEU A 48 1.32 -8.86 -7.14
CA LEU A 48 2.15 -7.65 -7.22
C LEU A 48 3.51 -8.01 -7.80
N ASP A 49 4.09 -7.11 -8.59
CA ASP A 49 5.44 -7.28 -9.15
C ASP A 49 6.56 -6.78 -8.21
N ASN A 50 6.18 -6.00 -7.19
CA ASN A 50 7.09 -5.48 -6.19
C ASN A 50 7.31 -6.48 -5.03
N GLN A 51 8.39 -7.26 -5.14
CA GLN A 51 8.78 -8.26 -4.14
C GLN A 51 8.95 -7.66 -2.73
N ALA A 52 9.43 -6.41 -2.62
CA ALA A 52 9.64 -5.77 -1.32
C ALA A 52 8.31 -5.49 -0.61
N VAL A 53 7.28 -5.09 -1.37
CA VAL A 53 5.91 -4.89 -0.86
C VAL A 53 5.31 -6.22 -0.42
N VAL A 54 5.42 -7.28 -1.23
CA VAL A 54 4.93 -8.62 -0.86
C VAL A 54 5.62 -9.15 0.40
N LYS A 55 6.94 -8.96 0.51
CA LYS A 55 7.69 -9.33 1.71
C LYS A 55 7.20 -8.55 2.94
N MET A 56 7.05 -7.23 2.80
CA MET A 56 6.60 -6.38 3.89
C MET A 56 5.17 -6.76 4.33
N PHE A 57 4.26 -7.02 3.41
CA PHE A 57 2.92 -7.51 3.72
C PHE A 57 2.98 -8.77 4.60
N ASN A 58 3.79 -9.75 4.22
CA ASN A 58 3.98 -10.96 5.01
C ASN A 58 4.57 -10.68 6.40
N ASP A 59 5.52 -9.76 6.49
CA ASP A 59 6.18 -9.41 7.74
C ASP A 59 5.23 -8.68 8.72
N ILE A 60 4.52 -7.64 8.27
CA ILE A 60 3.79 -6.71 9.16
C ILE A 60 2.26 -6.78 9.10
N VAL A 61 1.69 -7.54 8.16
CA VAL A 61 0.25 -7.83 8.10
C VAL A 61 -0.01 -9.28 8.51
N VAL A 62 0.53 -10.26 7.77
CA VAL A 62 0.29 -11.69 8.07
C VAL A 62 0.94 -12.08 9.39
N ASN A 63 2.23 -11.78 9.56
CA ASN A 63 3.00 -12.12 10.75
C ASN A 63 3.02 -10.99 11.80
N ARG A 64 2.06 -10.07 11.75
CA ARG A 64 2.03 -8.84 12.57
C ARG A 64 2.25 -9.06 14.07
N ARG A 65 1.72 -10.16 14.62
CA ARG A 65 1.89 -10.53 16.04
C ARG A 65 3.31 -10.97 16.38
N ARG A 66 4.02 -11.57 15.43
CA ARG A 66 5.42 -12.04 15.56
C ARG A 66 6.44 -10.99 15.13
N ALA A 67 6.01 -9.99 14.36
CA ALA A 67 6.87 -8.92 13.89
C ALA A 67 7.47 -8.12 15.05
N SER A 68 8.81 -8.07 15.09
CA SER A 68 9.53 -7.27 16.07
C SER A 68 9.19 -5.78 15.96
N VAL A 69 9.30 -5.06 17.07
CA VAL A 69 9.14 -3.59 17.11
C VAL A 69 10.05 -2.92 16.05
N ARG A 70 11.27 -3.44 15.87
CA ARG A 70 12.22 -2.92 14.88
C ARG A 70 11.69 -3.01 13.44
N VAL A 71 11.04 -4.12 13.08
CA VAL A 71 10.47 -4.31 11.75
C VAL A 71 9.31 -3.32 11.54
N LYS A 72 8.44 -3.18 12.55
CA LYS A 72 7.31 -2.23 12.51
C LYS A 72 7.77 -0.78 12.36
N LEU A 73 8.85 -0.38 13.05
CA LEU A 73 9.38 0.98 13.02
C LEU A 73 10.22 1.33 11.79
N ARG A 74 10.70 0.31 11.05
CA ARG A 74 11.48 0.50 9.80
C ARG A 74 10.62 0.41 8.55
N CYS A 75 9.31 0.31 8.73
CA CYS A 75 8.41 0.25 7.61
C CYS A 75 8.09 1.67 7.13
N ASP A 76 8.44 1.97 5.88
CA ASP A 76 7.91 3.15 5.19
C ASP A 76 6.38 3.03 5.05
N TYR A 77 5.67 4.15 4.96
CA TYR A 77 4.22 4.18 4.78
C TYR A 77 3.45 3.39 5.86
N ALA A 78 3.87 3.54 7.12
CA ALA A 78 3.31 2.79 8.25
C ALA A 78 1.79 3.00 8.43
N VAL A 79 1.27 4.16 8.00
CA VAL A 79 -0.17 4.46 7.99
C VAL A 79 -0.90 3.54 7.02
N GLU A 80 -0.46 3.53 5.77
CA GLU A 80 -1.03 2.73 4.70
C GLU A 80 -0.99 1.25 5.08
N TRP A 81 0.11 0.76 5.66
CA TRP A 81 0.18 -0.61 6.15
C TRP A 81 -0.76 -0.92 7.32
N ALA A 82 -1.05 0.04 8.19
CA ALA A 82 -2.05 -0.16 9.23
C ALA A 82 -3.46 -0.25 8.64
N ILE A 83 -3.78 0.59 7.64
CA ILE A 83 -5.03 0.52 6.88
C ILE A 83 -5.16 -0.87 6.27
N VAL A 84 -4.12 -1.34 5.55
CA VAL A 84 -4.07 -2.69 4.98
C VAL A 84 -4.30 -3.76 6.03
N SER A 85 -3.63 -3.66 7.18
CA SER A 85 -3.83 -4.63 8.26
C SER A 85 -5.24 -4.62 8.80
N ARG A 86 -5.88 -3.45 8.91
CA ARG A 86 -7.24 -3.31 9.43
C ARG A 86 -8.24 -3.91 8.45
N ILE A 87 -8.20 -3.50 7.18
CA ILE A 87 -9.12 -4.00 6.15
C ILE A 87 -8.98 -5.51 5.95
N CYS A 88 -7.76 -6.07 6.05
CA CYS A 88 -7.58 -7.53 6.01
C CYS A 88 -8.18 -8.23 7.23
N SER A 89 -8.12 -7.62 8.42
CA SER A 89 -8.61 -8.23 9.66
C SER A 89 -10.12 -8.19 9.83
N GLU A 90 -10.79 -7.25 9.18
CA GLU A 90 -12.26 -7.11 9.23
C GLU A 90 -12.97 -7.99 8.21
N ARG A 91 -12.24 -8.52 7.21
CA ARG A 91 -12.77 -9.42 6.19
C ARG A 91 -13.05 -10.80 6.74
N THR A 92 -14.14 -11.39 6.25
CA THR A 92 -14.49 -12.80 6.50
C THR A 92 -13.83 -13.74 5.50
N GLY A 93 -13.65 -13.31 4.25
CA GLY A 93 -12.84 -14.00 3.25
C GLY A 93 -11.35 -13.77 3.49
N SER A 94 -10.53 -14.72 3.07
CA SER A 94 -9.07 -14.64 3.21
C SER A 94 -8.46 -13.65 2.23
N THR A 95 -7.37 -12.99 2.63
CA THR A 95 -6.56 -12.15 1.74
C THR A 95 -5.17 -12.74 1.60
N THR A 96 -4.82 -13.16 0.39
CA THR A 96 -3.52 -13.74 0.04
C THR A 96 -2.80 -12.86 -0.98
N PHE A 97 -1.46 -12.98 -0.99
CA PHE A 97 -0.60 -12.17 -1.85
C PHE A 97 0.42 -13.05 -2.54
N GLU A 98 0.54 -12.86 -3.86
CA GLU A 98 1.50 -13.56 -4.69
C GLU A 98 2.45 -12.55 -5.33
N TRP A 99 3.75 -12.82 -5.19
CA TRP A 99 4.73 -12.09 -5.98
C TRP A 99 4.78 -12.65 -7.38
N VAL A 100 4.55 -11.79 -8.37
CA VAL A 100 4.76 -12.10 -9.79
C VAL A 100 6.04 -11.43 -10.27
N LYS A 101 6.80 -12.11 -11.13
CA LYS A 101 8.01 -11.49 -11.69
C LYS A 101 7.58 -10.48 -12.76
N GLY A 102 7.96 -9.21 -12.58
CA GLY A 102 7.74 -8.16 -13.57
C GLY A 102 8.29 -8.53 -14.96
N HIS A 103 7.62 -8.05 -15.99
CA HIS A 103 8.01 -8.17 -17.41
C HIS A 103 8.15 -9.61 -17.96
N ARG A 104 7.51 -10.61 -17.34
CA ARG A 104 7.55 -12.00 -17.83
C ARG A 104 6.35 -12.42 -18.70
N GLY A 105 5.58 -11.46 -19.20
CA GLY A 105 4.42 -11.71 -20.06
C GLY A 105 3.14 -12.11 -19.31
N ASP A 106 3.06 -11.85 -18.00
CA ASP A 106 1.80 -12.01 -17.26
C ASP A 106 0.75 -11.03 -17.81
N LYS A 107 -0.35 -11.56 -18.35
CA LYS A 107 -1.38 -10.76 -19.03
C LYS A 107 -2.00 -9.72 -18.11
N TRP A 108 -2.15 -10.03 -16.83
CA TRP A 108 -2.80 -9.17 -15.85
C TRP A 108 -1.83 -8.10 -15.34
N ASN A 109 -0.56 -8.43 -15.13
CA ASN A 109 0.47 -7.45 -14.79
C ASN A 109 0.64 -6.42 -15.90
N MET A 110 0.70 -6.86 -17.17
CA MET A 110 0.80 -5.93 -18.30
C MET A 110 -0.43 -5.04 -18.42
N ALA A 111 -1.62 -5.56 -18.14
CA ALA A 111 -2.84 -4.76 -18.12
C ALA A 111 -2.83 -3.72 -16.98
N ALA A 112 -2.38 -4.11 -15.78
CA ALA A 112 -2.23 -3.20 -14.65
C ALA A 112 -1.19 -2.10 -14.92
N ASP A 113 -0.02 -2.46 -15.49
CA ASP A 113 1.01 -1.50 -15.89
C ASP A 113 0.49 -0.49 -16.92
N LYS A 114 -0.29 -0.96 -17.89
CA LYS A 114 -0.89 -0.11 -18.92
C LYS A 114 -1.91 0.84 -18.29
N ALA A 115 -2.83 0.33 -17.48
CA ALA A 115 -3.83 1.14 -16.78
C ALA A 115 -3.18 2.18 -15.86
N ALA A 116 -2.14 1.79 -15.10
CA ALA A 116 -1.42 2.73 -14.24
C ALA A 116 -0.77 3.88 -15.04
N LYS A 117 -0.33 3.65 -16.28
CA LYS A 117 0.15 4.72 -17.17
C LYS A 117 -0.99 5.62 -17.65
N GLU A 118 -2.09 5.03 -18.10
CA GLU A 118 -3.29 5.77 -18.54
C GLU A 118 -3.84 6.65 -17.41
N ALA A 119 -3.82 6.18 -16.16
CA ALA A 119 -4.27 6.95 -15.00
C ALA A 119 -3.48 8.25 -14.77
N GLN A 120 -2.24 8.36 -15.24
CA GLN A 120 -1.46 9.61 -15.13
C GLN A 120 -2.02 10.72 -16.02
N GLU A 121 -2.73 10.36 -17.09
CA GLU A 121 -3.28 11.29 -18.07
C GLU A 121 -4.73 11.71 -17.75
N VAL A 122 -5.36 11.05 -16.77
CA VAL A 122 -6.77 11.24 -16.43
C VAL A 122 -6.92 12.04 -15.13
N VAL A 123 -7.75 13.09 -15.17
CA VAL A 123 -8.18 13.82 -13.97
C VAL A 123 -9.41 13.13 -13.38
N GLY A 124 -9.19 12.36 -12.31
CA GLY A 124 -10.27 11.67 -11.57
C GLY A 124 -10.86 12.50 -10.43
N LYS A 125 -11.85 11.92 -9.74
CA LYS A 125 -12.39 12.48 -8.49
C LYS A 125 -11.35 12.35 -7.38
N GLU A 126 -11.07 13.45 -6.69
CA GLU A 126 -10.13 13.44 -5.56
C GLU A 126 -10.79 12.86 -4.30
N TRP A 127 -10.04 11.98 -3.62
CA TRP A 127 -10.40 11.46 -2.32
C TRP A 127 -9.26 11.76 -1.35
N GLU A 128 -9.57 12.39 -0.23
CA GLU A 128 -8.62 12.68 0.85
C GLU A 128 -8.89 11.75 2.02
N ALA A 129 -7.85 11.06 2.50
CA ALA A 129 -7.91 10.27 3.72
C ALA A 129 -6.93 10.85 4.74
N ARG A 130 -7.43 11.27 5.89
CA ARG A 130 -6.61 11.83 6.97
C ARG A 130 -6.27 10.76 7.99
N ALA A 131 -4.98 10.46 8.13
CA ALA A 131 -4.48 9.48 9.09
C ALA A 131 -4.84 9.83 10.56
N GLU A 132 -5.12 11.11 10.82
CA GLU A 132 -5.43 11.67 12.14
C GLU A 132 -6.87 11.37 12.59
N GLU A 133 -7.74 10.98 11.66
CA GLU A 133 -9.15 10.65 11.87
C GLU A 133 -9.38 9.14 12.01
N GLN A 134 -8.30 8.36 12.14
CA GLN A 134 -8.35 6.90 12.23
C GLN A 134 -7.99 6.46 13.66
N ASP A 135 -9.01 6.13 14.46
CA ASP A 135 -8.89 5.81 15.90
C ASP A 135 -7.94 4.64 16.23
N ASP A 136 -7.65 3.78 15.25
CA ASP A 136 -6.81 2.59 15.39
C ASP A 136 -5.32 2.83 15.12
N LEU A 137 -4.96 3.98 14.55
CA LEU A 137 -3.59 4.35 14.18
C LEU A 137 -2.84 4.98 15.36
N ARG A 138 -2.72 4.24 16.47
CA ARG A 138 -2.21 4.72 17.77
C ARG A 138 -0.77 5.26 17.75
N TYR A 139 0.01 5.02 16.70
CA TYR A 139 1.42 5.43 16.61
C TYR A 139 1.80 5.82 15.18
N THR A 140 1.45 7.04 14.77
CA THR A 140 2.07 7.66 13.60
C THR A 140 3.18 8.59 14.10
N ALA A 141 4.40 8.36 13.63
CA ALA A 141 5.48 9.28 13.93
C ALA A 141 5.23 10.58 13.14
N LYS A 142 5.18 11.72 13.84
CA LYS A 142 5.01 13.04 13.23
C LYS A 142 6.27 13.87 13.37
N MET A 143 6.57 14.69 12.39
CA MET A 143 7.63 15.69 12.44
C MET A 143 7.08 17.03 11.95
N ALA A 144 7.21 18.08 12.77
CA ALA A 144 6.70 19.42 12.48
C ALA A 144 5.21 19.45 12.08
N GLY A 145 4.38 18.60 12.70
CA GLY A 145 2.94 18.51 12.42
C GLY A 145 2.56 17.59 11.26
N THR A 146 3.53 17.10 10.48
CA THR A 146 3.28 16.21 9.34
C THR A 146 3.58 14.76 9.68
N THR A 147 2.71 13.84 9.25
CA THR A 147 2.96 12.38 9.36
C THR A 147 4.19 11.98 8.55
N LEU A 148 5.09 11.21 9.16
CA LEU A 148 6.26 10.68 8.48
C LEU A 148 5.86 9.51 7.58
N GLU A 149 6.11 9.67 6.28
CA GLU A 149 5.90 8.62 5.27
C GLU A 149 7.13 7.70 5.11
N ILE A 150 8.22 7.98 5.84
CA ILE A 150 9.49 7.24 5.82
C ILE A 150 9.79 6.59 7.17
N ASP A 151 10.68 5.59 7.16
CA ASP A 151 11.35 5.00 8.31
C ASP A 151 11.73 6.09 9.37
N THR A 152 11.29 5.88 10.62
CA THR A 152 11.53 6.81 11.73
C THR A 152 13.02 6.98 12.06
N ARG A 153 13.82 5.92 11.92
CA ARG A 153 15.29 5.97 12.10
C ARG A 153 15.96 6.80 11.00
N GLN A 154 15.51 6.70 9.75
CA GLN A 154 16.01 7.52 8.65
C GLN A 154 15.71 8.99 8.91
N THR A 155 14.52 9.30 9.41
CA THR A 155 14.15 10.65 9.84
C THR A 155 15.08 11.17 10.94
N LEU A 156 15.28 10.39 12.01
CA LEU A 156 16.19 10.75 13.10
C LEU A 156 17.63 10.97 12.61
N LYS A 157 18.11 10.15 11.68
CA LYS A 157 19.42 10.37 11.04
C LYS A 157 19.47 11.69 10.28
N MET A 158 18.47 12.00 9.47
CA MET A 158 18.42 13.26 8.71
C MET A 158 18.46 14.49 9.63
N GLN A 159 17.82 14.42 10.80
CA GLN A 159 17.89 15.49 11.80
C GLN A 159 19.30 15.65 12.38
N THR A 160 20.02 14.56 12.62
CA THR A 160 21.40 14.64 13.15
C THR A 160 22.43 15.10 12.13
N THR A 161 22.17 14.91 10.83
CA THR A 161 23.09 15.31 9.75
C THR A 161 22.89 16.74 9.28
N ARG A 162 21.73 17.37 9.58
CA ARG A 162 21.52 18.81 9.39
C ARG A 162 22.07 19.57 10.59
N ARG A 163 23.38 19.80 10.60
CA ARG A 163 24.03 20.83 11.42
C ARG A 163 24.55 21.94 10.53
#